data_AF-A0AAU9NYU1-F1
#
_entry.id   AF-A0AAU9NYU1-F1
#
_cell.length_a   1.000
_cell.length_b   1.000
_cell.length_c   1.000
_cell.angle_alpha   90.00
_cell.angle_beta   90.00
_cell.angle_gamma   90.00
#
_symmetry.space_group_name_H-M   'P 1'
#
loop_
_entity.id
_entity.type
_entity.pdbx_description
1 polymer ?
#
loop_
_entity_poly.entity_id
_entity_poly.type
_entity_poly.pdbx_seq_one_letter_code
_entity_poly.pdbx_strand_id
1 'polypeptide(L)'
;MTTIPVNGMVHHQTTLELEPKDLFDYSKRSQWLRAAVLGANDGLVSTASLMMGVGAVKQDIRAMILTGFAGLVAGACSMAIGEFVSVYSQLDIEVAQMKRDFNRRDIEVAEADGLPNPWQAAAASALAFSLGAMVPLLAASFIKPYKVRILVMAGAVTVALAVFGWLGAALGRAPAVKSTIRVVVGGWMAMAITYGLTRLIGAKGLH
;
A
#
# COMPACT_ATOMS: atom_id res chain seq x y z
N MET A 1 0.31 10.95 -71.42
CA MET A 1 1.49 10.17 -71.00
C MET A 1 2.46 11.14 -70.33
N THR A 2 2.81 10.87 -69.06
CA THR A 2 3.95 11.42 -68.27
C THR A 2 4.03 12.94 -68.03
N THR A 3 3.50 13.49 -66.92
CA THR A 3 4.03 13.63 -65.53
C THR A 3 4.99 14.82 -65.31
N ILE A 4 4.51 15.77 -64.50
CA ILE A 4 5.20 16.95 -63.94
C ILE A 4 5.85 16.53 -62.61
N PRO A 5 7.09 16.94 -62.28
CA PRO A 5 7.54 16.93 -60.90
C PRO A 5 7.46 18.35 -60.31
N VAL A 6 6.59 18.53 -59.31
CA VAL A 6 6.58 19.70 -58.42
C VAL A 6 7.47 19.36 -57.22
N ASN A 7 8.57 20.09 -57.08
CA ASN A 7 9.51 19.93 -55.98
C ASN A 7 8.93 20.60 -54.71
N GLY A 8 8.36 19.79 -53.81
CA GLY A 8 7.75 20.25 -52.56
C GLY A 8 8.78 20.45 -51.46
N MET A 9 8.85 21.66 -50.92
CA MET A 9 9.47 21.97 -49.64
C MET A 9 8.75 21.18 -48.53
N VAL A 10 9.48 20.33 -47.80
CA VAL A 10 8.97 19.68 -46.59
C VAL A 10 9.62 20.34 -45.37
N HIS A 11 8.75 20.89 -44.53
CA HIS A 11 9.04 21.53 -43.25
C HIS A 11 9.67 20.55 -42.24
N HIS A 12 10.52 21.12 -41.38
CA HIS A 12 10.95 20.55 -40.09
C HIS A 12 9.81 19.88 -39.33
N GLN A 13 9.96 18.59 -39.02
CA GLN A 13 9.33 18.01 -37.84
C GLN A 13 10.35 17.08 -37.17
N THR A 14 11.08 17.66 -36.22
CA THR A 14 11.96 16.96 -35.29
C THR A 14 11.10 16.03 -34.45
N THR A 15 10.91 14.79 -34.89
CA THR A 15 10.46 13.70 -34.04
C THR A 15 11.53 13.51 -32.97
N LEU A 16 11.29 14.06 -31.78
CA LEU A 16 11.99 13.63 -30.58
C LEU A 16 11.71 12.13 -30.43
N GLU A 17 12.64 11.30 -30.91
CA GLU A 17 12.76 9.92 -30.48
C GLU A 17 12.95 9.95 -28.97
N LEU A 18 11.87 9.76 -28.22
CA LEU A 18 11.96 9.46 -26.80
C LEU A 18 12.64 8.08 -26.71
N GLU A 19 13.92 8.08 -26.33
CA GLU A 19 14.67 6.86 -26.01
C GLU A 19 13.82 5.97 -25.07
N PRO A 20 13.51 4.71 -25.43
CA PRO A 20 12.65 3.81 -24.64
C PRO A 20 13.30 3.29 -23.34
N LYS A 21 14.31 3.99 -22.81
CA LYS A 21 15.06 3.60 -21.61
C LYS A 21 14.36 3.99 -20.30
N ASP A 22 13.53 5.05 -20.33
CA ASP A 22 12.91 5.61 -19.12
C ASP A 22 11.52 5.01 -18.79
N LEU A 23 10.85 4.39 -19.77
CA LEU A 23 9.51 3.79 -19.57
C LEU A 23 9.57 2.47 -18.76
N PHE A 24 10.66 1.71 -18.96
CA PHE A 24 10.86 0.36 -18.41
C PHE A 24 11.10 0.34 -16.88
N ASP A 25 11.67 1.40 -16.29
CA ASP A 25 11.93 1.49 -14.85
C ASP A 25 10.69 1.95 -14.05
N TYR A 26 9.76 2.66 -14.70
CA TYR A 26 8.61 3.27 -14.03
C TYR A 26 7.55 2.25 -13.60
N SER A 27 7.27 1.23 -14.42
CA SER A 27 6.25 0.21 -14.15
C SER A 27 6.61 -0.66 -12.93
N LYS A 28 7.83 -1.21 -12.90
CA LYS A 28 8.34 -2.00 -11.77
C LYS A 28 8.41 -1.17 -10.49
N ARG A 29 8.85 0.09 -10.59
CA ARG A 29 8.91 1.00 -9.43
C ARG A 29 7.54 1.33 -8.88
N SER A 30 6.55 1.52 -9.73
CA SER A 30 5.17 1.76 -9.32
C SER A 30 4.58 0.58 -8.53
N GLN A 31 4.84 -0.65 -8.95
CA GLN A 31 4.27 -1.85 -8.31
C GLN A 31 4.76 -2.09 -6.89
N TRP A 32 6.08 -2.11 -6.66
CA TRP A 32 6.60 -2.31 -5.30
C TRP A 32 6.31 -1.09 -4.41
N LEU A 33 6.27 0.12 -4.99
CA LEU A 33 5.91 1.34 -4.26
C LEU A 33 4.46 1.28 -3.77
N ARG A 34 3.52 0.86 -4.63
CA ARG A 34 2.12 0.64 -4.23
C ARG A 34 2.04 -0.35 -3.08
N ALA A 35 2.71 -1.49 -3.24
CA ALA A 35 2.74 -2.55 -2.23
C ALA A 35 3.29 -2.04 -0.89
N ALA A 36 4.35 -1.22 -0.91
CA ALA A 36 4.92 -0.61 0.28
C ALA A 36 3.96 0.39 0.96
N VAL A 37 3.33 1.29 0.19
CA VAL A 37 2.39 2.29 0.76
C VAL A 37 1.17 1.61 1.38
N LEU A 38 0.62 0.59 0.71
CA LEU A 38 -0.47 -0.23 1.27
C LEU A 38 -0.02 -0.95 2.53
N GLY A 39 1.16 -1.59 2.50
CA GLY A 39 1.74 -2.27 3.66
C GLY A 39 1.87 -1.35 4.86
N ALA A 40 2.50 -0.17 4.70
CA ALA A 40 2.69 0.79 5.78
C ALA A 40 1.37 1.25 6.43
N ASN A 41 0.36 1.59 5.60
CA ASN A 41 -0.94 2.02 6.09
C ASN A 41 -1.68 0.88 6.80
N ASP A 42 -1.69 -0.32 6.22
CA ASP A 42 -2.34 -1.48 6.82
C ASP A 42 -1.66 -1.85 8.14
N GLY A 43 -0.33 -1.89 8.20
CA GLY A 43 0.43 -2.18 9.41
C GLY A 43 0.13 -1.19 10.52
N LEU A 44 0.07 0.10 10.19
CA LEU A 44 -0.26 1.16 11.13
C LEU A 44 -1.69 1.05 11.66
N VAL A 45 -2.68 0.98 10.77
CA VAL A 45 -4.11 0.99 11.14
C VAL A 45 -4.51 -0.31 11.81
N SER A 46 -4.13 -1.47 11.27
CA SER A 46 -4.53 -2.78 11.80
C SER A 46 -3.95 -3.04 13.18
N THR A 47 -2.66 -2.77 13.38
CA THR A 47 -1.99 -2.95 14.68
C THR A 47 -2.57 -2.00 15.71
N ALA A 48 -2.76 -0.72 15.36
CA ALA A 48 -3.41 0.25 16.26
C ALA A 48 -4.83 -0.19 16.63
N SER A 49 -5.63 -0.64 15.65
CA SER A 49 -7.01 -1.08 15.85
C SER A 49 -7.08 -2.30 16.77
N LEU A 50 -6.21 -3.30 16.56
CA LEU A 50 -6.11 -4.48 17.42
C LEU A 50 -5.72 -4.11 18.86
N MET A 51 -4.70 -3.26 19.02
CA MET A 51 -4.25 -2.81 20.33
C MET A 51 -5.34 -2.01 21.06
N MET A 52 -6.04 -1.10 20.37
CA MET A 52 -7.16 -0.35 20.94
C MET A 52 -8.34 -1.25 21.27
N GLY A 53 -8.68 -2.19 20.39
CA GLY A 53 -9.77 -3.15 20.58
C GLY A 53 -9.55 -4.02 21.82
N VAL A 54 -8.39 -4.63 21.96
CA VAL A 54 -8.04 -5.41 23.17
C VAL A 54 -7.98 -4.50 24.39
N GLY A 55 -7.41 -3.30 24.25
CA GLY A 55 -7.40 -2.26 25.29
C GLY A 55 -8.79 -1.88 25.80
N ALA A 56 -9.82 -1.97 24.95
CA ALA A 56 -11.20 -1.66 25.30
C ALA A 56 -11.81 -2.64 26.32
N VAL A 57 -11.29 -3.88 26.37
CA VAL A 57 -11.77 -4.94 27.27
C VAL A 57 -10.79 -5.20 28.40
N LYS A 58 -9.48 -5.19 28.10
CA LYS A 58 -8.40 -5.35 29.08
C LYS A 58 -7.49 -4.12 29.07
N GLN A 59 -7.52 -3.35 30.15
CA GLN A 59 -6.72 -2.12 30.30
C GLN A 59 -5.24 -2.38 30.64
N ASP A 60 -4.80 -3.65 30.62
CA ASP A 60 -3.42 -4.03 30.90
C ASP A 60 -2.49 -3.71 29.71
N ILE A 61 -1.32 -3.17 30.03
CA ILE A 61 -0.30 -2.82 29.03
C ILE A 61 0.25 -4.05 28.33
N ARG A 62 0.45 -5.15 29.06
CA ARG A 62 1.05 -6.37 28.50
C ARG A 62 0.11 -7.02 27.49
N ALA A 63 -1.18 -7.07 27.79
CA ALA A 63 -2.19 -7.56 26.87
C ALA A 63 -2.18 -6.76 25.55
N MET A 64 -2.17 -5.42 25.62
CA MET A 64 -2.13 -4.57 24.42
C MET A 64 -0.85 -4.78 23.60
N ILE A 65 0.33 -4.79 24.23
CA ILE A 65 1.61 -4.97 23.52
C ILE A 65 1.71 -6.36 22.90
N LEU A 66 1.30 -7.41 23.63
CA LEU A 66 1.34 -8.79 23.13
C LEU A 66 0.44 -8.95 21.92
N THR A 67 -0.77 -8.38 21.95
CA THR A 67 -1.68 -8.36 20.79
C THR A 67 -1.09 -7.56 19.64
N GLY A 68 -0.50 -6.39 19.90
CA GLY A 68 0.14 -5.58 18.87
C GLY A 68 1.28 -6.31 18.18
N PHE A 69 2.14 -6.99 18.94
CA PHE A 69 3.26 -7.75 18.40
C PHE A 69 2.79 -8.99 17.62
N ALA A 70 1.81 -9.73 18.16
CA ALA A 70 1.20 -10.84 17.45
C ALA A 70 0.54 -10.39 16.14
N GLY A 71 -0.18 -9.27 16.17
CA GLY A 71 -0.79 -8.64 15.00
C GLY A 71 0.25 -8.16 13.98
N LEU A 72 1.39 -7.62 14.44
CA LEU A 72 2.51 -7.24 13.58
C LEU A 72 3.03 -8.45 12.80
N VAL A 73 3.39 -9.54 13.50
CA VAL A 73 3.97 -10.72 12.87
C VAL A 73 2.96 -11.40 11.94
N ALA A 74 1.75 -11.66 12.43
CA ALA A 74 0.70 -12.30 11.65
C ALA A 74 0.32 -11.45 10.43
N GLY A 75 0.18 -10.13 10.61
CA GLY A 75 -0.16 -9.19 9.55
C GLY A 75 0.94 -9.06 8.50
N ALA A 76 2.21 -8.93 8.90
CA ALA A 76 3.34 -8.85 7.97
C ALA A 76 3.45 -10.12 7.11
N CYS A 77 3.31 -11.30 7.71
CA CYS A 77 3.30 -12.57 6.97
C CYS A 77 2.11 -12.67 6.01
N SER A 78 0.90 -12.32 6.48
CA SER A 78 -0.31 -12.34 5.65
C SER A 78 -0.21 -11.36 4.48
N MET A 79 0.38 -10.18 4.70
CA MET A 79 0.58 -9.16 3.67
C MET A 79 1.60 -9.63 2.62
N ALA A 80 2.71 -10.23 3.06
CA ALA A 80 3.72 -10.79 2.16
C ALA A 80 3.10 -11.84 1.24
N ILE A 81 2.34 -12.78 1.81
CA ILE A 81 1.68 -13.86 1.06
C ILE A 81 0.62 -13.29 0.12
N GLY A 82 -0.24 -12.40 0.61
CA GLY A 82 -1.31 -11.80 -0.18
C GLY A 82 -0.79 -11.02 -1.38
N GLU A 83 0.28 -10.24 -1.17
CA GLU A 83 0.91 -9.46 -2.24
C GLU A 83 1.66 -10.38 -3.23
N PHE A 84 2.39 -11.40 -2.74
CA PHE A 84 3.04 -12.38 -3.61
C PHE A 84 2.04 -13.08 -4.53
N VAL A 85 0.93 -13.59 -3.98
CA VAL A 85 -0.11 -14.28 -4.74
C VAL A 85 -0.82 -13.33 -5.70
N SER A 86 -1.08 -12.09 -5.28
CA SER A 86 -1.73 -11.08 -6.13
C SER A 86 -0.88 -10.72 -7.34
N VAL A 87 0.42 -10.48 -7.14
CA VAL A 87 1.35 -10.13 -8.22
C VAL A 87 1.62 -11.31 -9.13
N TYR A 88 1.72 -12.53 -8.58
CA TYR A 88 1.83 -13.75 -9.39
C TYR A 88 0.60 -13.96 -10.28
N SER A 89 -0.60 -13.73 -9.73
CA SER A 89 -1.85 -13.83 -10.52
C SER A 89 -1.91 -12.79 -11.64
N GLN A 90 -1.41 -11.57 -11.40
CA GLN A 90 -1.31 -10.53 -12.44
C GLN A 90 -0.34 -10.97 -13.55
N LEU A 91 0.81 -11.53 -13.17
CA LEU A 91 1.78 -12.08 -14.11
C LEU A 91 1.19 -13.21 -14.97
N ASP A 92 0.44 -14.14 -14.37
CA ASP A 92 -0.20 -15.24 -15.10
C ASP A 92 -1.23 -14.74 -16.13
N ILE A 93 -2.00 -13.70 -15.78
CA ILE A 93 -2.96 -13.06 -16.69
C ILE A 93 -2.24 -12.40 -17.86
N GLU A 94 -1.17 -11.66 -17.59
CA GLU A 94 -0.39 -10.94 -18.59
C GLU A 94 0.27 -11.91 -19.59
N VAL A 95 0.88 -12.99 -19.09
CA VAL A 95 1.47 -14.06 -19.92
C VAL A 95 0.40 -14.76 -20.76
N ALA A 96 -0.78 -15.01 -20.20
CA ALA A 96 -1.90 -15.62 -20.93
C ALA A 96 -2.43 -14.68 -22.03
N GLN A 97 -2.45 -13.37 -21.79
CA GLN A 97 -2.82 -12.36 -22.80
C GLN A 97 -1.78 -12.29 -23.92
N MET A 98 -0.49 -12.19 -23.59
CA MET A 98 0.59 -12.21 -24.57
C MET A 98 0.54 -13.44 -25.49
N LYS A 99 0.26 -14.63 -24.93
CA LYS A 99 0.14 -15.86 -25.71
C LYS A 99 -1.05 -15.84 -26.68
N ARG A 100 -2.16 -15.16 -26.31
CA ARG A 100 -3.34 -15.00 -27.18
C ARG A 100 -3.07 -14.01 -28.31
N ASP A 101 -2.41 -12.90 -28.01
CA ASP A 101 -2.11 -11.84 -28.97
C ASP A 101 -1.08 -12.30 -30.00
N PHE A 102 -0.04 -13.02 -29.56
CA PHE A 102 0.95 -13.65 -30.46
C PHE A 102 0.29 -14.60 -31.48
N ASN A 103 -0.70 -15.38 -31.04
CA ASN A 103 -1.38 -16.34 -31.92
C ASN A 103 -2.34 -15.68 -32.92
N ARG A 104 -2.64 -14.37 -32.77
CA ARG A 104 -3.61 -13.64 -33.60
C ARG A 104 -3.00 -12.86 -34.77
N ARG A 105 -1.67 -12.69 -34.84
CA ARG A 105 -0.92 -12.01 -35.93
C ARG A 105 -1.45 -10.62 -36.35
N ASP A 106 -1.77 -9.77 -35.39
CA ASP A 106 -1.70 -8.31 -35.59
C ASP A 106 -0.46 -7.84 -34.81
N ILE A 107 0.68 -7.68 -35.50
CA ILE A 107 1.87 -7.07 -34.91
C ILE A 107 1.65 -5.56 -34.91
N GLU A 108 0.96 -5.06 -33.89
CA GLU A 108 1.59 -4.02 -33.09
C GLU A 108 2.23 -4.77 -31.94
N VAL A 109 3.55 -4.63 -31.80
CA VAL A 109 4.28 -5.20 -30.67
C VAL A 109 3.71 -4.53 -29.43
N ALA A 110 2.69 -5.18 -28.82
CA ALA A 110 2.36 -4.95 -27.43
C ALA A 110 3.65 -5.29 -26.70
N GLU A 111 4.37 -4.24 -26.36
CA GLU A 111 5.64 -4.25 -25.66
C GLU A 111 5.53 -5.29 -24.56
N ALA A 112 6.46 -6.25 -24.54
CA ALA A 112 6.57 -7.22 -23.45
C ALA A 112 7.01 -6.43 -22.22
N ASP A 113 6.06 -5.69 -21.66
CA ASP A 113 6.25 -4.73 -20.59
C ASP A 113 6.78 -5.47 -19.38
N GLY A 114 7.66 -4.79 -18.64
CA GLY A 114 8.43 -5.36 -17.56
C GLY A 114 7.56 -6.11 -16.55
N LEU A 115 7.56 -7.43 -16.66
CA LEU A 115 6.77 -8.35 -15.84
C LEU A 115 6.81 -7.97 -14.34
N PRO A 116 5.66 -8.05 -13.65
CA PRO A 116 5.59 -7.80 -12.23
C PRO A 116 6.55 -8.69 -11.44
N ASN A 117 7.27 -8.12 -10.46
CA ASN A 117 8.22 -8.87 -9.61
C ASN A 117 7.55 -9.25 -8.27
N PRO A 118 7.04 -10.49 -8.09
CA PRO A 118 6.21 -10.85 -6.92
C PRO A 118 6.98 -10.78 -5.60
N TRP A 119 8.23 -11.25 -5.61
CA TRP A 119 9.07 -11.27 -4.41
C TRP A 119 9.41 -9.87 -3.92
N GLN A 120 9.70 -8.94 -4.83
CA GLN A 120 10.02 -7.55 -4.48
C GLN A 120 8.80 -6.85 -3.87
N ALA A 121 7.63 -6.99 -4.48
CA ALA A 121 6.39 -6.41 -3.97
C ALA A 121 6.02 -6.98 -2.59
N ALA A 122 6.13 -8.30 -2.41
CA ALA A 122 5.85 -8.98 -1.14
C ALA A 122 6.81 -8.56 -0.02
N ALA A 123 8.12 -8.49 -0.30
CA ALA A 123 9.09 -8.04 0.69
C ALA A 123 8.89 -6.56 1.03
N ALA A 124 8.64 -5.72 0.03
CA ALA A 124 8.38 -4.29 0.23
C ALA A 124 7.13 -4.05 1.09
N SER A 125 6.03 -4.77 0.83
CA SER A 125 4.80 -4.64 1.61
C SER A 125 4.97 -5.15 3.04
N ALA A 126 5.64 -6.29 3.26
CA ALA A 126 5.86 -6.85 4.59
C ALA A 126 6.76 -5.98 5.48
N LEU A 127 7.83 -5.43 4.91
CA LEU A 127 8.73 -4.51 5.61
C LEU A 127 8.01 -3.20 5.93
N ALA A 128 7.30 -2.63 4.95
CA ALA A 128 6.52 -1.42 5.17
C ALA A 128 5.42 -1.61 6.23
N PHE A 129 4.73 -2.76 6.20
CA PHE A 129 3.77 -3.15 7.23
C PHE A 129 4.40 -3.18 8.62
N SER A 130 5.54 -3.86 8.75
CA SER A 130 6.26 -3.93 10.03
C SER A 130 6.67 -2.55 10.54
N LEU A 131 7.12 -1.66 9.65
CA LEU A 131 7.46 -0.28 9.99
C LEU A 131 6.23 0.52 10.45
N GLY A 132 5.10 0.39 9.76
CA GLY A 132 3.84 1.03 10.15
C GLY A 132 3.34 0.52 11.50
N ALA A 133 3.40 -0.78 11.73
CA ALA A 133 2.99 -1.44 12.98
C ALA A 133 3.86 -1.06 14.19
N MET A 134 5.10 -0.64 13.95
CA MET A 134 6.02 -0.23 15.01
C MET A 134 5.57 1.06 15.72
N VAL A 135 4.91 1.97 15.01
CA VAL A 135 4.44 3.26 15.55
C VAL A 135 3.49 3.08 16.76
N PRO A 136 2.36 2.37 16.65
CA PRO A 136 1.45 2.19 17.78
C PRO A 136 2.08 1.36 18.90
N LEU A 137 2.94 0.38 18.59
CA LEU A 137 3.67 -0.41 19.57
C LEU A 137 4.58 0.46 20.44
N LEU A 138 5.40 1.31 19.82
CA LEU A 138 6.29 2.23 20.54
C LEU A 138 5.51 3.28 21.33
N ALA A 139 4.45 3.85 20.74
CA ALA A 139 3.59 4.81 21.41
C ALA A 139 2.94 4.25 22.69
N ALA A 140 2.60 2.96 22.70
CA ALA A 140 1.97 2.31 23.84
C ALA A 140 2.96 1.85 24.93
N SER A 141 4.22 1.59 24.57
CA SER A 141 5.17 0.82 25.39
C SER A 141 5.59 1.50 26.71
N PHE A 142 5.60 2.83 26.74
CA PHE A 142 6.17 3.58 27.87
C PHE A 142 5.12 4.28 28.76
N ILE A 143 3.83 4.04 28.53
CA ILE A 143 2.74 4.79 29.19
C ILE A 143 1.91 3.86 30.08
N LYS A 144 2.09 4.02 31.40
CA LYS A 144 1.33 3.30 32.43
C LYS A 144 -0.16 3.67 32.48
N PRO A 145 -0.54 4.96 32.55
CA PRO A 145 -1.96 5.32 32.67
C PRO A 145 -2.72 5.02 31.37
N TYR A 146 -3.74 4.15 31.46
CA TYR A 146 -4.52 3.67 30.32
C TYR A 146 -5.11 4.79 29.45
N LYS A 147 -5.74 5.79 30.07
CA LYS A 147 -6.36 6.91 29.33
C LYS A 147 -5.34 7.69 28.50
N VAL A 148 -4.17 7.97 29.08
CA VAL A 148 -3.07 8.67 28.39
C VAL A 148 -2.48 7.77 27.31
N ARG A 149 -2.32 6.47 27.56
CA ARG A 149 -1.79 5.51 26.58
C ARG A 149 -2.63 5.49 25.32
N ILE A 150 -3.95 5.37 25.45
CA ILE A 150 -4.85 5.39 24.29
C ILE A 150 -4.79 6.74 23.56
N LEU A 151 -4.80 7.85 24.29
CA LEU A 151 -4.73 9.18 23.68
C LEU A 151 -3.44 9.39 22.88
N VAL A 152 -2.29 9.04 23.48
CA VAL A 152 -0.99 9.16 22.82
C VAL A 152 -0.89 8.22 21.62
N MET A 153 -1.40 6.99 21.73
CA MET A 153 -1.41 6.05 20.61
C MET A 153 -2.28 6.57 19.45
N ALA A 154 -3.50 7.02 19.74
CA ALA A 154 -4.38 7.60 18.73
C ALA A 154 -3.77 8.86 18.08
N GLY A 155 -3.14 9.73 18.88
CA GLY A 155 -2.42 10.90 18.39
C GLY A 155 -1.24 10.53 17.48
N ALA A 156 -0.37 9.63 17.94
CA ALA A 156 0.79 9.16 17.18
C ALA A 156 0.38 8.49 15.85
N VAL A 157 -0.65 7.64 15.88
CA VAL A 157 -1.19 6.98 14.68
C VAL A 157 -1.80 8.00 13.73
N THR A 158 -2.51 9.00 14.22
CA THR A 158 -3.08 10.08 13.38
C THR A 158 -1.97 10.85 12.65
N VAL A 159 -0.90 11.23 13.37
CA VAL A 159 0.25 11.92 12.77
C VAL A 159 0.93 11.01 11.75
N ALA A 160 1.15 9.74 12.07
CA ALA A 160 1.75 8.80 11.14
C ALA A 160 0.88 8.55 9.90
N LEU A 161 -0.45 8.46 10.03
CA LEU A 161 -1.38 8.36 8.90
C LEU A 161 -1.31 9.60 8.01
N ALA A 162 -1.20 10.79 8.61
CA ALA A 162 -1.03 12.01 7.84
C ALA A 162 0.27 12.00 7.04
N VAL A 163 1.37 11.58 7.67
CA VAL A 163 2.69 11.43 7.05
C VAL A 163 2.68 10.37 5.95
N PHE A 164 2.15 9.18 6.19
CA PHE A 164 2.07 8.12 5.17
C PHE A 164 1.13 8.46 4.02
N GLY A 165 0.00 9.11 4.31
CA GLY A 165 -0.92 9.61 3.28
C GLY A 165 -0.27 10.67 2.39
N TRP A 166 0.56 11.55 2.97
CA TRP A 166 1.34 12.54 2.23
C TRP A 166 2.49 11.90 1.45
N LEU A 167 3.29 11.04 2.09
CA LEU A 167 4.41 10.33 1.46
C LEU A 167 3.94 9.46 0.29
N GLY A 168 2.86 8.68 0.47
CA GLY A 168 2.29 7.87 -0.60
C GLY A 168 1.84 8.72 -1.79
N ALA A 169 1.29 9.90 -1.55
CA ALA A 169 0.92 10.82 -2.62
C ALA A 169 2.12 11.49 -3.28
N ALA A 170 3.13 11.87 -2.50
CA ALA A 170 4.36 12.47 -3.01
C ALA A 170 5.13 11.48 -3.90
N LEU A 171 5.25 10.22 -3.45
CA LEU A 171 5.90 9.15 -4.21
C LEU A 171 5.09 8.74 -5.44
N GLY A 172 3.75 8.77 -5.34
CA GLY A 172 2.84 8.45 -6.45
C GLY A 172 2.50 9.63 -7.37
N ARG A 173 3.10 10.81 -7.18
CA ARG A 173 2.79 12.06 -7.92
C ARG A 173 1.29 12.39 -7.97
N ALA A 174 0.58 12.13 -6.87
CA ALA A 174 -0.86 12.33 -6.71
C ALA A 174 -1.17 13.56 -5.83
N PRO A 175 -2.40 14.12 -5.86
CA PRO A 175 -2.77 15.25 -5.01
C PRO A 175 -2.73 14.88 -3.51
N ALA A 176 -1.72 15.39 -2.80
CA ALA A 176 -1.41 15.00 -1.42
C ALA A 176 -2.55 15.20 -0.43
N VAL A 177 -3.25 16.33 -0.47
CA VAL A 177 -4.33 16.64 0.47
C VAL A 177 -5.46 15.60 0.40
N LYS A 178 -5.90 15.22 -0.81
CA LYS A 178 -6.99 14.25 -0.99
C LYS A 178 -6.60 12.85 -0.52
N SER A 179 -5.35 12.46 -0.78
CA SER A 179 -4.79 11.19 -0.31
C SER A 179 -4.74 11.14 1.21
N THR A 180 -4.13 12.15 1.84
CA THR A 180 -3.99 12.25 3.30
C THR A 180 -5.34 12.20 4.01
N ILE A 181 -6.34 12.95 3.54
CA ILE A 181 -7.69 12.94 4.14
C ILE A 181 -8.29 11.53 4.08
N ARG A 182 -8.21 10.84 2.93
CA ARG A 182 -8.75 9.48 2.78
C ARG A 182 -8.12 8.50 3.77
N VAL A 183 -6.80 8.54 3.90
CA VAL A 183 -6.04 7.63 4.78
C VAL A 183 -6.36 7.89 6.24
N VAL A 184 -6.39 9.16 6.67
CA VAL A 184 -6.70 9.53 8.06
C VAL A 184 -8.14 9.16 8.41
N VAL A 185 -9.12 9.54 7.58
CA VAL A 185 -10.54 9.26 7.82
C VAL A 185 -10.81 7.76 7.82
N GLY A 186 -10.25 7.02 6.85
CA GLY A 186 -10.36 5.57 6.79
C GLY A 186 -9.77 4.89 8.02
N GLY A 187 -8.58 5.33 8.46
CA GLY A 187 -7.92 4.79 9.65
C GLY A 187 -8.71 5.06 10.94
N TRP A 188 -9.22 6.27 11.13
CA TRP A 188 -10.08 6.59 12.28
C TRP A 188 -11.36 5.77 12.29
N MET A 189 -12.00 5.60 11.14
CA MET A 189 -13.21 4.79 11.02
C MET A 189 -12.93 3.33 11.39
N ALA A 190 -11.86 2.74 10.89
CA ALA A 190 -11.47 1.37 11.22
C ALA A 190 -11.22 1.20 12.73
N MET A 191 -10.41 2.09 13.33
CA MET A 191 -10.12 2.06 14.76
C MET A 191 -11.38 2.23 15.62
N ALA A 192 -12.28 3.15 15.24
CA ALA A 192 -13.54 3.38 15.95
C ALA A 192 -14.45 2.15 15.90
N ILE A 193 -14.57 1.51 14.74
CA ILE A 193 -15.36 0.29 14.56
C ILE A 193 -14.78 -0.84 15.42
N THR A 194 -13.48 -1.10 15.33
CA THR A 194 -12.84 -2.17 16.11
C THR A 194 -12.98 -1.94 17.60
N TYR A 195 -12.66 -0.73 18.09
CA TYR A 195 -12.81 -0.38 19.49
C TYR A 195 -14.26 -0.54 19.98
N GLY A 196 -15.23 -0.04 19.20
CA GLY A 196 -16.65 -0.12 19.52
C GLY A 196 -17.14 -1.57 19.60
N LEU A 197 -16.84 -2.39 18.59
CA LEU A 197 -17.23 -3.79 18.55
C LEU A 197 -16.62 -4.59 19.70
N THR A 198 -15.31 -4.46 19.94
CA THR A 198 -14.65 -5.22 21.02
C THR A 198 -15.17 -4.78 22.39
N ARG A 199 -15.46 -3.48 22.59
CA ARG A 199 -16.08 -2.98 23.82
C ARG A 199 -17.48 -3.54 24.04
N LEU A 200 -18.30 -3.65 22.99
CA LEU A 200 -19.65 -4.22 23.09
C LEU A 200 -19.62 -5.72 23.44
N ILE A 201 -18.69 -6.47 22.84
CA ILE A 201 -18.49 -7.89 23.13
C ILE A 201 -18.01 -8.05 24.58
N GLY A 202 -17.01 -7.28 25.01
CA GLY A 202 -16.51 -7.33 26.38
C GLY A 202 -17.55 -6.96 27.44
N ALA A 203 -18.46 -6.04 27.14
CA ALA A 203 -19.53 -5.63 28.04
C ALA A 203 -20.65 -6.67 28.18
N LYS A 204 -20.87 -7.54 27.18
CA LYS A 204 -21.97 -8.52 27.17
C LYS A 204 -21.53 -9.97 27.42
N GLY A 205 -20.26 -10.31 27.16
CA GLY A 205 -19.74 -11.68 27.17
C GLY A 205 -18.90 -12.06 28.39
N LEU A 206 -18.67 -11.15 29.34
CA LEU A 206 -17.92 -11.37 30.58
C LEU A 206 -18.83 -11.10 31.79
N HIS A 207 -19.87 -11.91 31.93
CA HIS A 207 -20.62 -12.10 33.17
C HIS A 207 -20.54 -13.57 33.57
#